data_AF-A0A0U3ML23-F1
#
_entry.id   AF-A0A0U3ML23-F1
#
_cell.length_a   1.000
_cell.length_b   1.000
_cell.length_c   1.000
_cell.angle_alpha   90.00
_cell.angle_beta   90.00
_cell.angle_gamma   90.00
#
_symmetry.space_group_name_H-M   'P 1'
#
loop_
_entity.id
_entity.type
_entity.pdbx_description
1 polymer ?
#
loop_
_entity_poly.entity_id
_entity_poly.type
_entity_poly.pdbx_seq_one_letter_code
_entity_poly.pdbx_strand_id
1 'polypeptide(L)'
;MLKRYYAHRDKDIFITAGSARDLAPGSFGVCAIGGGAEGWSVVHVGPEGDVADLGGEYYFATAEEALAFAREIIDLLIDGGEPEGLHGD
;
A
#
# COMPACT_ATOMS: atom_id res chain seq x y z
N MET A 1 -6.11 -12.54 -14.32
CA MET A 1 -5.22 -11.40 -14.04
C MET A 1 -4.11 -11.89 -13.12
N LEU A 2 -2.84 -11.62 -13.41
CA LEU A 2 -1.73 -12.03 -12.54
C LEU A 2 -1.74 -11.12 -11.29
N LYS A 3 -1.90 -11.72 -10.11
CA LYS A 3 -1.72 -11.06 -8.81
C LYS A 3 -0.58 -11.79 -8.10
N ARG A 4 0.46 -11.06 -7.67
CA ARG A 4 1.49 -11.61 -6.78
C ARG A 4 1.10 -11.26 -5.34
N TYR A 5 1.23 -12.24 -4.45
CA TYR A 5 0.86 -12.11 -3.05
C TYR A 5 2.12 -12.02 -2.19
N TYR A 6 2.10 -11.07 -1.27
CA TYR A 6 3.10 -10.87 -0.23
C TYR A 6 2.36 -10.72 1.11
N ALA A 7 3.00 -11.13 2.19
CA ALA A 7 2.52 -10.86 3.54
C ALA A 7 3.62 -10.17 4.33
N HIS A 8 3.24 -9.20 5.16
CA HIS A 8 4.15 -8.48 6.05
C HIS A 8 3.40 -8.13 7.33
N ARG A 9 3.91 -8.59 8.48
CA ARG A 9 3.29 -8.40 9.82
C ARG A 9 1.78 -8.70 9.86
N ASP A 10 1.40 -9.87 9.37
CA ASP A 10 0.01 -10.36 9.29
C ASP A 10 -0.93 -9.47 8.44
N LYS A 11 -0.36 -8.62 7.57
CA LYS A 11 -1.09 -7.88 6.54
C LYS A 11 -0.82 -8.45 5.17
N ASP A 12 -1.89 -8.61 4.40
CA ASP A 12 -1.84 -9.06 3.02
C ASP A 12 -1.49 -7.89 2.10
N ILE A 13 -0.56 -8.10 1.17
CA ILE A 13 -0.18 -7.14 0.13
C ILE A 13 -0.30 -7.83 -1.23
N PHE A 14 -1.07 -7.22 -2.13
CA PHE A 14 -1.26 -7.73 -3.49
C PHE A 14 -0.64 -6.80 -4.52
N ILE A 15 0.31 -7.31 -5.30
CA ILE A 15 0.82 -6.60 -6.49
C ILE A 15 -0.02 -6.99 -7.69
N THR A 16 -0.57 -5.99 -8.38
CA THR A 16 -1.49 -6.22 -9.49
C THR A 16 -1.37 -5.16 -10.60
N ALA A 17 -1.54 -5.61 -11.84
CA ALA A 17 -1.70 -4.71 -12.99
C ALA A 17 -3.12 -4.11 -13.12
N GLY A 18 -4.03 -4.49 -12.21
CA GLY A 18 -5.41 -4.03 -12.20
C GLY A 18 -5.73 -3.10 -11.03
N SER A 19 -7.02 -2.98 -10.71
CA SER A 19 -7.51 -2.06 -9.68
C SER A 19 -7.57 -2.69 -8.29
N ALA A 20 -7.59 -1.83 -7.27
CA ALA A 20 -7.82 -2.16 -5.87
C ALA A 20 -9.21 -2.78 -5.58
N ARG A 21 -10.18 -2.65 -6.50
CA ARG A 21 -11.59 -3.05 -6.28
C ARG A 21 -11.78 -4.53 -5.95
N ASP A 22 -10.85 -5.37 -6.40
CA ASP A 22 -10.90 -6.82 -6.20
C ASP A 22 -9.99 -7.29 -5.05
N LEU A 23 -9.55 -6.38 -4.19
CA LEU A 23 -8.75 -6.70 -3.00
C LEU A 23 -9.68 -6.90 -1.80
N ALA A 24 -9.31 -7.82 -0.91
CA ALA A 24 -10.10 -8.09 0.28
C ALA A 24 -10.01 -6.91 1.27
N PRO A 25 -11.06 -6.65 2.07
CA PRO A 25 -11.00 -5.68 3.16
C PRO A 25 -9.81 -5.93 4.08
N GLY A 26 -9.13 -4.86 4.50
CA GLY A 26 -7.93 -4.89 5.33
C GLY A 26 -6.62 -5.20 4.59
N SER A 27 -6.67 -5.42 3.27
CA SER A 27 -5.48 -5.68 2.45
C SER A 27 -4.84 -4.39 1.94
N PHE A 28 -3.55 -4.47 1.66
CA PHE A 28 -2.80 -3.49 0.89
C PHE A 28 -2.69 -3.90 -0.58
N GLY A 29 -2.63 -2.92 -1.46
CA GLY A 29 -2.43 -3.12 -2.90
C GLY A 29 -1.26 -2.31 -3.41
N VAL A 30 -0.48 -2.91 -4.31
CA VAL A 30 0.46 -2.23 -5.19
C VAL A 30 -0.11 -2.33 -6.61
N CYS A 31 -0.65 -1.22 -7.12
CA CYS A 31 -1.44 -1.19 -8.34
C CYS A 31 -0.68 -0.49 -9.47
N ALA A 32 -0.61 -1.11 -10.64
CA ALA A 32 0.03 -0.52 -11.81
C ALA A 32 -0.84 0.58 -12.42
N ILE A 33 -0.24 1.72 -12.76
CA ILE A 33 -0.91 2.86 -13.41
C ILE A 33 -0.56 2.83 -14.89
N GLY A 34 -1.56 2.93 -15.78
CA GLY A 34 -1.36 2.74 -17.21
C GLY A 34 -0.77 1.36 -17.56
N GLY A 35 -1.10 0.32 -16.77
CA GLY A 35 -0.49 -1.01 -16.90
C GLY A 35 0.97 -1.10 -16.42
N GLY A 36 1.45 -0.10 -15.68
CA GLY A 36 2.80 0.00 -15.13
C GLY A 36 3.72 0.96 -15.89
N ALA A 37 3.25 1.49 -17.03
CA ALA A 37 4.00 2.47 -17.81
C ALA A 37 4.04 3.85 -17.16
N GLU A 38 3.02 4.19 -16.38
CA GLU A 38 2.88 5.49 -15.70
C GLU A 38 3.32 5.43 -14.23
N GLY A 39 3.77 4.26 -13.78
CA GLY A 39 4.20 4.00 -12.41
C GLY A 39 3.26 3.08 -11.63
N TRP A 40 3.37 3.15 -10.31
CA TRP A 40 2.68 2.27 -9.36
C TRP A 40 2.14 3.09 -8.18
N SER A 41 0.93 2.76 -7.72
CA SER A 41 0.33 3.33 -6.51
C SER A 41 0.26 2.29 -5.40
N VAL A 42 0.23 2.78 -4.16
CA VAL A 42 -0.01 1.96 -2.97
C VAL A 42 -1.36 2.34 -2.41
N VAL A 43 -2.20 1.35 -2.17
CA VAL A 43 -3.56 1.53 -1.66
C VAL A 43 -3.76 0.68 -0.41
N HIS A 44 -4.68 1.11 0.44
CA HIS A 44 -5.22 0.29 1.52
C HIS A 44 -6.72 0.17 1.38
N VAL A 45 -7.23 -1.06 1.51
CA VAL A 45 -8.66 -1.32 1.55
C VAL A 45 -9.10 -1.33 3.01
N GLY A 46 -9.93 -0.36 3.39
CA GLY A 46 -10.52 -0.28 4.70
C GLY A 46 -11.38 -1.49 5.05
N PRO A 47 -11.77 -1.62 6.33
CA PRO A 47 -12.58 -2.76 6.81
C PRO A 47 -13.95 -2.85 6.12
N GLU A 48 -14.48 -1.72 5.64
CA GLU A 48 -15.75 -1.65 4.92
C GLU A 48 -15.58 -1.79 3.40
N GLY A 49 -14.36 -2.03 2.92
CA GLY A 49 -14.04 -2.15 1.49
C GLY A 49 -13.79 -0.82 0.77
N ASP A 50 -13.76 0.31 1.48
CA ASP A 50 -13.37 1.60 0.94
C ASP A 50 -11.88 1.59 0.57
N VAL A 51 -11.53 2.19 -0.57
CA VAL A 51 -10.15 2.22 -1.05
C VAL A 51 -9.55 3.59 -0.80
N ALA A 52 -8.48 3.63 -0.02
CA ALA A 52 -7.65 4.81 0.17
C ALA A 52 -6.36 4.69 -0.66
N ASP A 53 -6.08 5.70 -1.48
CA ASP A 53 -4.76 5.87 -2.10
C ASP A 53 -3.81 6.46 -1.06
N LEU A 54 -2.74 5.74 -0.75
CA LEU A 54 -1.73 6.12 0.23
C LEU A 54 -0.55 6.87 -0.42
N GLY A 55 -0.42 6.83 -1.74
CA GLY A 55 0.58 7.59 -2.50
C GLY A 55 0.12 9.01 -2.84
N GLY A 56 -1.19 9.28 -2.84
CA GLY A 56 -1.73 10.59 -3.18
C GLY A 56 -1.43 10.96 -4.64
N GLU A 57 -0.79 12.10 -4.88
CA GLU A 57 -0.30 12.49 -6.22
C GLU A 57 1.06 11.85 -6.57
N TYR A 58 1.70 11.17 -5.62
CA TYR A 58 2.99 10.54 -5.83
C TYR A 58 2.80 9.09 -6.31
N TYR A 59 3.47 8.78 -7.41
CA TYR A 59 3.54 7.43 -7.96
C TYR A 59 4.98 6.92 -7.90
N PHE A 60 5.13 5.62 -7.63
CA PHE A 60 6.42 4.94 -7.59
C PHE A 60 6.82 4.54 -9.00
N ALA A 61 8.11 4.66 -9.34
CA ALA A 61 8.60 4.28 -10.67
C ALA A 61 8.53 2.77 -10.88
N THR A 62 8.70 1.99 -9.81
CA THR A 62 8.73 0.52 -9.86
C THR A 62 7.78 -0.11 -8.82
N ALA A 63 7.36 -1.35 -9.09
CA ALA A 63 6.54 -2.13 -8.16
C ALA A 63 7.31 -2.47 -6.88
N GLU A 64 8.64 -2.62 -6.98
CA GLU A 64 9.54 -2.92 -5.88
C GLU A 64 9.64 -1.75 -4.89
N GLU A 65 9.75 -0.51 -5.39
CA GLU A 65 9.71 0.70 -4.56
C GLU A 65 8.35 0.85 -3.87
N ALA A 66 7.25 0.64 -4.60
CA ALA A 66 5.91 0.67 -4.03
C ALA A 66 5.72 -0.42 -2.95
N LEU A 67 6.24 -1.62 -3.17
CA LEU A 67 6.20 -2.70 -2.19
C LEU A 67 7.03 -2.36 -0.94
N ALA A 68 8.20 -1.74 -1.10
CA ALA A 68 9.01 -1.29 0.02
C ALA A 68 8.26 -0.25 0.86
N PHE A 69 7.68 0.75 0.21
CA PHE A 69 6.86 1.77 0.88
C PHE A 69 5.65 1.15 1.62
N ALA A 70 4.94 0.22 1.00
CA ALA A 70 3.80 -0.45 1.64
C ALA A 70 4.21 -1.15 2.95
N ARG A 71 5.39 -1.76 2.99
CA ARG A 71 5.92 -2.42 4.19
C ARG A 71 6.30 -1.41 5.28
N GLU A 72 6.91 -0.29 4.92
CA GLU A 72 7.23 0.80 5.85
C GLU A 72 5.96 1.40 6.46
N ILE A 73 4.90 1.61 5.67
CA ILE A 73 3.62 2.08 6.19
C ILE A 73 3.00 1.07 7.16
N ILE A 74 3.03 -0.22 6.82
CA ILE A 74 2.53 -1.28 7.72
C ILE A 74 3.32 -1.29 9.04
N ASP A 75 4.64 -1.14 8.96
CA ASP A 75 5.50 -1.05 10.14
C ASP A 75 5.08 0.14 11.01
N LEU A 76 4.92 1.33 10.44
CA LEU A 76 4.49 2.54 11.16
C LEU A 76 3.10 2.40 11.79
N LEU A 77 2.14 1.79 11.08
CA LEU A 77 0.78 1.58 11.57
C LEU A 77 0.71 0.59 12.75
N ILE A 78 1.62 -0.39 12.78
CA ILE A 78 1.65 -1.42 13.83
C ILE A 78 2.49 -0.96 15.02
N ASP A 79 3.68 -0.41 14.77
CA ASP A 79 4.60 0.04 15.81
C ASP A 79 4.20 1.40 16.40
N GLY A 80 3.10 1.97 15.90
CA GLY A 80 2.43 3.11 16.51
C GLY A 80 3.05 4.46 16.19
N GLY A 81 3.82 4.54 15.10
CA GLY A 81 4.40 5.77 14.53
C GLY A 81 4.47 6.92 15.53
N GLU A 82 5.24 6.78 16.61
CA GLU A 82 5.44 7.89 17.52
C GLU A 82 6.08 9.00 16.67
N PRO A 83 5.42 10.16 16.50
CA PRO A 83 6.10 11.27 15.87
C PRO A 83 7.28 11.60 16.78
N GLU A 84 8.51 11.39 16.30
CA GLU A 84 9.70 11.90 16.98
C GLU A 84 9.49 13.41 17.18
N GLY A 85 9.19 13.84 18.42
CA GLY A 85 9.12 15.26 18.77
C GLY A 85 7.84 15.79 19.44
N LEU A 86 6.86 14.97 19.83
CA LEU A 86 5.77 15.44 20.70
C LEU A 86 5.93 14.96 22.15
N HIS A 87 7.13 15.11 22.71
CA HIS A 87 7.26 15.24 24.16
C HIS A 87 7.16 16.73 24.47
N GLY A 88 5.98 17.14 24.95
CA GLY A 88 5.76 18.50 25.43
C GLY A 88 6.58 18.76 26.70
N ASP A 89 7.32 19.87 26.68
CA ASP A 89 7.79 20.57 27.88
C ASP A 89 6.63 21.36 28.54
#